data_AF-A0A1G0RCM8-F1
#
_entry.id   AF-A0A1G0RCM8-F1
#
_cell.length_a   1.000
_cell.length_b   1.000
_cell.length_c   1.000
_cell.angle_alpha   90.00
_cell.angle_beta   90.00
_cell.angle_gamma   90.00
#
_symmetry.space_group_name_H-M   'P 1'
#
loop_
_entity.id
_entity.type
_entity.pdbx_description
1 polymer ?
#
loop_
_entity_poly.entity_id
_entity_poly.type
_entity_poly.pdbx_seq_one_letter_code
_entity_poly.pdbx_strand_id
1 'polypeptide(L)'
;MMLPVHVEEQKNNSKAKSKKSKDSNWELHFLIEQFQKESDRAAVILITSILDELLLKLLKCFLVPISSSEDNLFDNANSPLSNFSSKIDISFRLGLISNKFSRDLHLIRKIRNSFAHDIFNCNFENGAVKSRIDELEKSIIHSQKIDNIPRQDDLLKGSRGMFLYLAGFMIWQIKKNINNINELSSCLPESLYIGE
;
A
#
# COMPACT_ATOMS: atom_id res chain seq x y z
N MET A 1 61.73 41.46 4.30
CA MET A 1 60.87 42.34 5.10
C MET A 1 59.63 41.54 5.48
N MET A 2 59.30 41.52 6.78
CA MET A 2 58.15 40.89 7.48
C MET A 2 58.14 39.37 7.76
N LEU A 3 58.18 39.10 9.08
CA LEU A 3 57.92 37.87 9.86
C LEU A 3 56.41 37.82 10.29
N PRO A 4 55.90 36.87 11.12
CA PRO A 4 54.83 35.93 10.75
C PRO A 4 53.50 36.25 11.47
N VAL A 5 52.41 35.55 11.13
CA VAL A 5 51.23 35.46 12.04
C VAL A 5 50.70 34.02 12.03
N HIS A 6 50.73 33.44 13.22
CA HIS A 6 50.16 32.17 13.62
C HIS A 6 48.77 32.44 14.27
N VAL A 7 47.96 31.38 14.32
CA VAL A 7 46.88 31.08 15.30
C VAL A 7 45.43 31.28 14.84
N GLU A 8 44.80 30.10 14.60
CA GLU A 8 43.46 29.59 15.01
C GLU A 8 42.22 30.46 14.73
N GLU A 9 41.05 29.94 14.35
CA GLU A 9 40.35 28.84 15.02
C GLU A 9 39.05 28.45 14.24
N GLN A 10 38.60 27.21 14.48
CA GLN A 10 37.21 26.69 14.34
C GLN A 10 36.74 26.02 13.03
N LYS A 11 37.06 24.72 12.95
CA LYS A 11 36.11 23.58 12.85
C LYS A 11 34.65 23.88 12.47
N ASN A 12 34.22 23.35 11.33
CA ASN A 12 33.07 22.42 11.16
C ASN A 12 32.44 22.57 9.77
N ASN A 13 32.72 21.64 8.86
CA ASN A 13 31.65 20.96 8.11
C ASN A 13 32.17 19.75 7.34
N SER A 14 32.63 18.75 8.08
CA SER A 14 32.52 17.37 7.63
C SER A 14 31.11 16.88 7.95
N LYS A 15 30.26 16.75 6.92
CA LYS A 15 29.39 15.58 6.66
C LYS A 15 28.26 15.90 5.67
N ALA A 16 28.06 14.94 4.77
CA ALA A 16 26.89 14.73 3.92
C ALA A 16 26.65 15.80 2.82
N LYS A 17 27.44 15.88 1.74
CA LYS A 17 27.52 14.88 0.65
C LYS A 17 26.25 14.03 0.49
N SER A 18 25.60 14.20 -0.67
CA SER A 18 24.64 13.27 -1.29
C SER A 18 23.21 13.28 -0.76
N LYS A 19 22.51 14.40 -0.98
CA LYS A 19 21.05 14.44 -1.15
C LYS A 19 20.72 13.86 -2.55
N LYS A 20 20.86 12.54 -2.72
CA LYS A 20 20.47 11.81 -3.95
C LYS A 20 19.18 11.04 -3.65
N SER A 21 18.17 11.31 -4.47
CA SER A 21 16.84 10.69 -4.58
C SER A 21 16.64 9.39 -3.79
N LYS A 22 15.73 9.42 -2.80
CA LYS A 22 15.11 8.20 -2.26
C LYS A 22 14.48 7.46 -3.43
N ASP A 23 15.01 6.29 -3.78
CA ASP A 23 14.57 5.48 -4.91
C ASP A 23 13.05 5.37 -4.94
N SER A 24 12.36 5.64 -6.04
CA SER A 24 10.88 5.69 -6.07
C SER A 24 10.20 4.36 -5.67
N ASN A 25 10.99 3.27 -5.55
CA ASN A 25 10.57 1.94 -5.16
C ASN A 25 11.22 1.43 -3.85
N TRP A 26 11.88 2.28 -3.07
CA TRP A 26 12.57 1.86 -1.83
C TRP A 26 11.64 1.16 -0.84
N GLU A 27 10.37 1.59 -0.79
CA GLU A 27 9.34 1.01 0.07
C GLU A 27 8.94 -0.39 -0.39
N LEU A 28 8.90 -0.61 -1.71
CA LEU A 28 8.63 -1.91 -2.30
C LEU A 28 9.76 -2.90 -1.99
N HIS A 29 11.01 -2.47 -2.19
CA HIS A 29 12.18 -3.28 -1.87
C HIS A 29 12.27 -3.58 -0.37
N PHE A 30 12.08 -2.58 0.48
CA PHE A 30 12.06 -2.75 1.93
C PHE A 30 10.96 -3.73 2.36
N LEU A 31 9.75 -3.58 1.84
CA LEU A 31 8.64 -4.49 2.12
C LEU A 31 9.02 -5.92 1.70
N ILE A 32 9.46 -6.13 0.45
CA ILE A 32 9.86 -7.45 -0.06
C ILE A 32 10.95 -8.08 0.83
N GLU A 33 11.97 -7.32 1.24
CA GLU A 33 13.03 -7.77 2.15
C GLU A 33 12.51 -8.17 3.52
N GLN A 34 11.60 -7.38 4.11
CA GLN A 34 10.98 -7.74 5.39
C GLN A 34 10.16 -9.01 5.25
N PHE A 35 9.39 -9.13 4.17
CA PHE A 35 8.53 -10.28 3.92
C PHE A 35 9.31 -11.55 3.59
N GLN A 36 10.55 -11.48 3.09
CA GLN A 36 11.34 -12.68 2.83
C GLN A 36 11.62 -13.53 4.07
N LYS A 37 11.75 -12.88 5.22
CA LYS A 37 12.07 -13.57 6.48
C LYS A 37 10.85 -14.21 7.13
N GLU A 38 9.66 -13.91 6.61
CA GLU A 38 8.38 -14.35 7.15
C GLU A 38 7.89 -15.65 6.51
N SER A 39 7.13 -16.43 7.28
CA SER A 39 6.36 -17.55 6.72
C SER A 39 5.36 -17.07 5.66
N ASP A 40 4.99 -17.94 4.72
CA ASP A 40 4.01 -17.60 3.67
C ASP A 40 2.71 -17.03 4.25
N ARG A 41 2.23 -17.65 5.33
CA ARG A 41 1.04 -17.20 6.05
C ARG A 41 1.23 -15.81 6.65
N ALA A 42 2.35 -15.56 7.32
CA ALA A 42 2.64 -14.26 7.92
C ALA A 42 2.74 -13.17 6.85
N ALA A 43 3.41 -13.44 5.73
CA ALA A 43 3.52 -12.51 4.60
C ALA A 43 2.15 -12.14 4.02
N VAL A 44 1.28 -13.13 3.77
CA VAL A 44 -0.07 -12.90 3.22
C VAL A 44 -0.94 -12.09 4.18
N ILE A 45 -0.92 -12.42 5.47
CA ILE A 45 -1.70 -11.70 6.49
C ILE A 45 -1.23 -10.24 6.57
N LEU A 46 0.08 -10.02 6.71
CA LEU A 46 0.63 -8.68 6.88
C LEU A 46 0.39 -7.80 5.64
N ILE A 47 0.58 -8.33 4.42
CA ILE A 47 0.24 -7.63 3.18
C ILE A 47 -1.23 -7.24 3.13
N THR A 48 -2.13 -8.16 3.49
CA THR A 48 -3.57 -7.90 3.47
C THR A 48 -3.94 -6.82 4.49
N SER A 49 -3.34 -6.83 5.67
CA SER A 49 -3.54 -5.79 6.69
C SER A 49 -3.06 -4.42 6.21
N ILE A 50 -1.91 -4.34 5.54
CA ILE A 50 -1.40 -3.09 4.96
C ILE A 50 -2.36 -2.55 3.90
N LEU A 51 -2.85 -3.40 2.99
CA LEU A 51 -3.82 -2.98 1.98
C LEU A 51 -5.14 -2.49 2.61
N ASP A 52 -5.59 -3.16 3.67
CA ASP A 52 -6.80 -2.77 4.41
C ASP A 52 -6.65 -1.38 5.05
N GLU A 53 -5.52 -1.12 5.70
CA GLU A 53 -5.18 0.17 6.31
C GLU A 53 -5.04 1.27 5.25
N LEU A 54 -4.43 0.96 4.11
CA LEU A 54 -4.29 1.93 3.01
C LEU A 54 -5.64 2.30 2.38
N LEU A 55 -6.57 1.35 2.25
CA LEU A 55 -7.94 1.68 1.81
C LEU A 55 -8.68 2.52 2.84
N LEU A 56 -8.53 2.23 4.14
CA LEU A 56 -9.08 3.07 5.19
C LEU A 56 -8.55 4.51 5.07
N LYS A 57 -7.24 4.66 4.91
CA LYS A 57 -6.61 5.98 4.72
C LYS A 57 -7.11 6.67 3.46
N LEU A 58 -7.20 5.95 2.34
CA LEU A 58 -7.73 6.47 1.08
C LEU A 58 -9.14 7.04 1.24
N LEU A 59 -10.00 6.32 1.97
CA LEU A 59 -11.37 6.75 2.24
C LEU A 59 -11.40 7.94 3.20
N LYS A 60 -10.63 7.93 4.29
CA LYS A 60 -10.56 9.07 5.22
C LYS A 60 -10.01 10.35 4.56
N CYS A 61 -9.12 10.23 3.57
CA CYS A 61 -8.66 11.38 2.77
C CYS A 61 -9.72 11.91 1.79
N PHE A 62 -10.67 11.07 1.37
CA PHE A 62 -11.68 11.45 0.38
C PHE A 62 -13.01 11.89 1.01
N LEU A 63 -13.39 11.35 2.15
CA LEU A 63 -14.64 11.69 2.82
C LEU A 63 -14.53 13.03 3.56
N VAL A 64 -15.67 13.66 3.80
CA VAL A 64 -15.74 14.89 4.61
C VAL A 64 -15.16 14.60 6.00
N PRO A 65 -14.22 15.41 6.50
CA PRO A 65 -13.61 15.19 7.80
C PRO A 65 -14.65 15.37 8.90
N ILE A 66 -14.56 14.50 9.91
CA ILE A 66 -15.36 14.62 11.13
C ILE A 66 -14.56 15.33 12.22
N SER A 67 -15.24 16.05 13.11
CA SER A 67 -14.62 16.71 14.26
C SER A 67 -14.35 15.76 15.43
N SER A 68 -15.00 14.59 15.46
CA SER A 68 -14.82 13.60 16.51
C SER A 68 -13.52 12.79 16.34
N SER A 69 -12.96 12.33 17.46
CA SER A 69 -11.81 11.43 17.47
C SER A 69 -12.16 10.00 17.02
N GLU A 70 -13.44 9.63 17.10
CA GLU A 70 -13.96 8.33 16.67
C GLU A 70 -14.85 8.50 15.44
N ASP A 71 -14.59 7.69 14.43
CA ASP A 71 -15.37 7.61 13.20
C ASP A 71 -16.28 6.38 13.23
N ASN A 72 -17.57 6.61 13.43
CA ASN A 72 -18.60 5.56 13.45
C ASN A 72 -18.71 4.78 12.13
N LEU A 73 -18.12 5.27 11.04
CA LEU A 73 -18.07 4.57 9.76
C LEU A 73 -16.98 3.49 9.73
N PHE A 74 -15.92 3.62 10.52
CA PHE A 74 -14.74 2.74 10.46
C PHE A 74 -14.34 2.11 11.79
N ASP A 75 -14.38 2.84 12.91
CA ASP A 75 -13.58 2.54 14.10
C ASP A 75 -14.26 1.52 15.04
N ASN A 76 -15.58 1.38 14.98
CA ASN A 76 -16.31 0.34 15.72
C ASN A 76 -16.30 -1.02 15.00
N ALA A 77 -16.32 -2.12 15.76
CA ALA A 77 -16.38 -3.48 15.19
C ALA A 77 -17.59 -3.69 14.26
N ASN A 78 -18.73 -3.09 14.60
CA ASN A 78 -19.97 -3.16 13.84
C ASN A 78 -20.13 -2.01 12.82
N SER A 79 -19.07 -1.23 12.57
CA SER A 79 -19.16 -0.12 11.61
C SER A 79 -19.37 -0.62 10.19
N PRO A 80 -20.09 0.12 9.33
CA PRO A 80 -20.35 -0.30 7.95
C PRO A 80 -19.08 -0.58 7.13
N LEU A 81 -18.00 0.17 7.38
CA LEU A 81 -16.72 0.05 6.69
C LEU A 81 -15.60 -0.53 7.58
N SER A 82 -15.96 -1.31 8.61
CA SER A 82 -14.97 -1.94 9.49
C SER A 82 -14.14 -3.02 8.78
N ASN A 83 -14.74 -3.75 7.84
CA ASN A 83 -14.11 -4.88 7.17
C ASN A 83 -13.49 -4.55 5.80
N PHE A 84 -12.49 -5.34 5.41
CA PHE A 84 -11.74 -5.16 4.16
C PHE A 84 -12.61 -5.23 2.90
N SER A 85 -13.59 -6.14 2.84
CA SER A 85 -14.50 -6.23 1.70
C SER A 85 -15.31 -4.96 1.48
N SER A 86 -15.94 -4.44 2.55
CA SER A 86 -16.73 -3.20 2.48
C SER A 86 -15.88 -2.02 2.01
N LYS A 87 -14.63 -1.93 2.49
CA LYS A 87 -13.69 -0.86 2.07
C LYS A 87 -13.29 -0.98 0.59
N ILE A 88 -13.08 -2.20 0.08
CA ILE A 88 -12.85 -2.43 -1.36
C ILE A 88 -14.06 -1.96 -2.17
N ASP A 89 -15.26 -2.42 -1.78
CA ASP A 89 -16.50 -2.16 -2.53
C ASP A 89 -16.82 -0.66 -2.59
N ILE A 90 -16.76 0.04 -1.45
CA ILE A 90 -17.05 1.47 -1.42
C ILE A 90 -15.98 2.30 -2.16
N SER A 91 -14.70 1.92 -2.05
CA SER A 91 -13.62 2.61 -2.79
C SER A 91 -13.84 2.53 -4.30
N PHE A 92 -14.33 1.39 -4.79
CA PHE A 92 -14.71 1.26 -6.19
C PHE A 92 -15.95 2.10 -6.53
N ARG A 93 -17.00 2.05 -5.70
CA ARG A 93 -18.24 2.78 -5.96
C ARG A 93 -18.07 4.29 -5.93
N LEU A 94 -17.11 4.80 -5.17
CA LEU A 94 -16.70 6.21 -5.15
C LEU A 94 -15.75 6.59 -6.30
N GLY A 95 -15.30 5.63 -7.11
CA GLY A 95 -14.37 5.88 -8.22
C GLY A 95 -12.90 6.08 -7.81
N LEU A 96 -12.54 5.79 -6.55
CA LEU A 96 -11.17 5.92 -6.02
C LEU A 96 -10.23 4.83 -6.55
N ILE A 97 -10.81 3.70 -6.94
CA ILE A 97 -10.12 2.58 -7.59
C ILE A 97 -10.96 2.06 -8.76
N SER A 98 -10.30 1.46 -9.75
CA SER A 98 -10.98 0.86 -10.90
C SER A 98 -11.67 -0.47 -10.53
N ASN A 99 -12.66 -0.87 -11.32
CA ASN A 99 -13.30 -2.20 -11.18
C ASN A 99 -12.28 -3.34 -11.22
N LYS A 100 -11.29 -3.23 -12.12
CA LYS A 100 -10.19 -4.20 -12.26
C LYS A 100 -9.36 -4.29 -10.98
N PHE A 101 -8.99 -3.14 -10.39
CA PHE A 101 -8.22 -3.10 -9.15
C PHE A 101 -9.03 -3.62 -7.95
N SER A 102 -10.33 -3.31 -7.89
CA SER A 102 -11.25 -3.86 -6.88
C SER A 102 -11.34 -5.39 -6.93
N ARG A 103 -11.53 -5.95 -8.14
CA ARG A 103 -11.49 -7.41 -8.35
C ARG A 103 -10.17 -8.01 -7.87
N ASP A 104 -9.04 -7.37 -8.19
CA ASP A 104 -7.71 -7.85 -7.80
C ASP A 104 -7.52 -7.80 -6.26
N LEU A 105 -8.01 -6.77 -5.58
CA LEU A 105 -8.04 -6.72 -4.11
C LEU A 105 -8.89 -7.86 -3.50
N HIS A 106 -10.00 -8.21 -4.14
CA HIS A 106 -10.77 -9.38 -3.72
C HIS A 106 -10.05 -10.71 -3.97
N LEU A 107 -9.18 -10.82 -4.98
CA LEU A 107 -8.31 -11.98 -5.13
C LEU A 107 -7.31 -12.09 -3.97
N ILE A 108 -6.69 -10.98 -3.56
CA ILE A 108 -5.83 -10.92 -2.36
C ILE A 108 -6.62 -11.37 -1.12
N ARG A 109 -7.85 -10.86 -0.92
CA ARG A 109 -8.74 -11.27 0.17
C ARG A 109 -9.02 -12.78 0.17
N LYS A 110 -9.29 -13.36 -1.00
CA LYS A 110 -9.52 -14.82 -1.16
C LYS A 110 -8.26 -15.64 -0.87
N ILE A 111 -7.08 -15.15 -1.27
CA ILE A 111 -5.79 -15.76 -0.93
C ILE A 111 -5.62 -15.75 0.59
N ARG A 112 -5.80 -14.60 1.26
CA ARG A 112 -5.72 -14.49 2.73
C ARG A 112 -6.67 -15.46 3.43
N ASN A 113 -7.90 -15.57 2.95
CA ASN A 113 -8.87 -16.49 3.54
C ASN A 113 -8.42 -17.95 3.42
N SER A 114 -7.77 -18.33 2.32
CA SER A 114 -7.21 -19.68 2.16
C SER A 114 -6.12 -19.96 3.21
N PHE A 115 -5.21 -19.02 3.42
CA PHE A 115 -4.16 -19.10 4.45
C PHE A 115 -4.70 -19.02 5.89
N ALA A 116 -5.87 -18.43 6.10
CA ALA A 116 -6.51 -18.35 7.42
C ALA A 116 -7.26 -19.64 7.79
N HIS A 117 -7.89 -20.30 6.82
CA HIS A 117 -8.72 -21.49 7.05
C HIS A 117 -7.94 -22.81 6.97
N ASP A 118 -6.88 -22.90 6.15
CA ASP A 118 -6.03 -24.09 6.05
C ASP A 118 -4.67 -23.83 6.69
N ILE A 119 -4.64 -24.02 8.01
CA ILE A 119 -3.52 -23.66 8.89
C ILE A 119 -2.26 -24.52 8.65
N PHE A 120 -2.44 -25.77 8.21
CA PHE A 120 -1.34 -26.74 8.15
C PHE A 120 -0.82 -26.98 6.74
N ASN A 121 -1.65 -26.81 5.70
CA ASN A 121 -1.30 -27.22 4.34
C ASN A 121 -1.35 -26.08 3.31
N CYS A 122 -1.78 -24.87 3.69
CA CYS A 122 -1.83 -23.76 2.74
C CYS A 122 -0.43 -23.17 2.49
N ASN A 123 0.01 -23.23 1.25
CA ASN A 123 1.22 -22.59 0.74
C ASN A 123 0.96 -22.01 -0.65
N PHE A 124 1.93 -21.29 -1.19
CA PHE A 124 1.80 -20.65 -2.51
C PHE A 124 1.72 -21.61 -3.69
N GLU A 125 2.09 -22.88 -3.52
CA GLU A 125 1.97 -23.92 -4.55
C GLU A 125 0.64 -24.68 -4.50
N ASN A 126 -0.23 -24.38 -3.54
CA ASN A 126 -1.62 -24.85 -3.57
C ASN A 126 -2.31 -24.35 -4.85
N GLY A 127 -2.88 -25.27 -5.64
CA GLY A 127 -3.46 -24.95 -6.94
C GLY A 127 -4.49 -23.81 -6.91
N ALA A 128 -5.28 -23.69 -5.84
CA ALA A 128 -6.25 -22.61 -5.70
C ALA A 128 -5.61 -21.25 -5.39
N VAL A 129 -4.50 -21.23 -4.63
CA VAL A 129 -3.73 -20.00 -4.35
C VAL A 129 -2.97 -19.57 -5.60
N LYS A 130 -2.27 -20.52 -6.23
CA LYS A 130 -1.51 -20.30 -7.45
C LYS A 130 -2.38 -19.76 -8.60
N SER A 131 -3.53 -20.39 -8.84
CA SER A 131 -4.46 -19.93 -9.87
C SER A 131 -4.94 -18.49 -9.67
N ARG A 132 -5.09 -18.04 -8.41
CA ARG A 132 -5.47 -16.64 -8.12
C ARG A 132 -4.32 -15.67 -8.33
N ILE A 133 -3.09 -16.10 -8.06
CA ILE A 133 -1.88 -15.32 -8.35
C ILE A 133 -1.69 -15.18 -9.86
N ASP A 134 -1.92 -16.25 -10.63
CA ASP A 134 -1.87 -16.19 -12.09
C ASP A 134 -2.95 -15.26 -12.66
N GLU A 135 -4.14 -15.24 -12.07
CA GLU A 135 -5.22 -14.31 -12.44
C GLU A 135 -4.83 -12.85 -12.14
N LEU A 136 -4.23 -12.59 -10.97
CA LEU A 136 -3.66 -11.29 -10.60
C LEU A 136 -2.56 -10.85 -11.57
N GLU A 137 -1.65 -11.76 -11.92
CA GLU A 137 -0.55 -11.48 -12.85
C GLU A 137 -1.08 -11.07 -14.21
N LYS A 138 -1.98 -11.88 -14.79
CA LYS A 138 -2.61 -11.60 -16.09
C LYS A 138 -3.34 -10.27 -16.08
N SER A 139 -4.01 -9.95 -14.97
CA SER A 139 -4.64 -8.65 -14.78
C SER A 139 -3.63 -7.51 -14.91
N ILE A 140 -2.57 -7.54 -14.10
CA ILE A 140 -1.64 -6.41 -13.95
C ILE A 140 -0.77 -6.23 -15.20
N ILE A 141 -0.29 -7.33 -15.80
CA ILE A 141 0.53 -7.30 -17.03
C ILE A 141 -0.29 -6.77 -18.21
N HIS A 142 -1.56 -7.14 -18.35
CA HIS A 142 -2.38 -6.64 -19.47
C HIS A 142 -2.77 -5.16 -19.33
N SER A 143 -2.69 -4.58 -18.12
CA SER A 143 -3.00 -3.16 -17.90
C SER A 143 -1.82 -2.21 -18.08
N GLN A 144 -0.60 -2.69 -18.05
CA GLN A 144 0.58 -1.83 -18.05
C GLN A 144 1.57 -2.34 -19.07
N LYS A 145 1.97 -1.45 -19.98
CA LYS A 145 3.32 -1.53 -20.56
C LYS A 145 4.30 -1.35 -19.40
N ILE A 146 4.53 -2.41 -18.60
CA ILE A 146 5.54 -2.42 -17.53
C ILE A 146 6.89 -2.50 -18.22
N ASP A 147 7.27 -1.39 -18.86
CA ASP A 147 8.62 -1.21 -19.38
C ASP A 147 9.50 -0.88 -18.15
N ASN A 148 10.35 -1.84 -17.78
CA ASN A 148 11.52 -1.64 -16.90
C ASN A 148 11.28 -1.46 -15.39
N ILE A 149 10.47 -2.31 -14.73
CA ILE A 149 10.74 -2.62 -13.32
C ILE A 149 11.63 -3.86 -13.30
N PRO A 150 12.88 -3.78 -12.83
CA PRO A 150 13.78 -4.94 -12.85
C PRO A 150 13.15 -6.10 -12.08
N ARG A 151 12.90 -7.23 -12.75
CA ARG A 151 12.75 -8.55 -12.10
C ARG A 151 14.12 -9.06 -11.61
N GLN A 152 14.95 -8.16 -11.11
CA GLN A 152 16.27 -8.49 -10.58
C GLN A 152 16.11 -8.79 -9.11
N ASP A 153 15.86 -10.07 -8.84
CA ASP A 153 16.73 -10.89 -8.02
C ASP A 153 15.99 -12.20 -7.71
N ASP A 154 16.72 -13.21 -7.26
CA ASP A 154 16.20 -14.51 -6.81
C ASP A 154 15.03 -14.39 -5.80
N LEU A 155 14.82 -13.20 -5.22
CA LEU A 155 13.71 -12.82 -4.34
C LEU A 155 12.31 -12.97 -4.93
N LEU A 156 12.17 -12.90 -6.27
CA LEU A 156 10.87 -12.90 -6.95
C LEU A 156 10.53 -14.22 -7.67
N LYS A 157 11.34 -15.27 -7.48
CA LYS A 157 11.08 -16.58 -8.09
C LYS A 157 9.88 -17.28 -7.47
N GLY A 158 9.12 -18.00 -8.31
CA GLY A 158 7.98 -18.81 -7.90
C GLY A 158 6.74 -18.02 -7.52
N SER A 159 5.68 -18.75 -7.14
CA SER A 159 4.35 -18.20 -6.86
C SER A 159 4.37 -17.18 -5.70
N ARG A 160 5.22 -17.43 -4.69
CA ARG A 160 5.46 -16.53 -3.56
C ARG A 160 6.02 -15.18 -3.98
N GLY A 161 7.14 -15.19 -4.73
CA GLY A 161 7.79 -13.97 -5.20
C GLY A 161 6.85 -13.15 -6.06
N MET A 162 6.10 -13.82 -6.95
CA MET A 162 5.10 -13.18 -7.78
C MET A 162 4.00 -12.50 -6.96
N PHE A 163 3.47 -13.17 -5.93
CA PHE A 163 2.49 -12.58 -5.02
C PHE A 163 3.03 -11.31 -4.34
N LEU A 164 4.25 -11.37 -3.78
CA LEU A 164 4.88 -10.22 -3.12
C LEU A 164 5.06 -9.04 -4.08
N TYR A 165 5.50 -9.32 -5.31
CA TYR A 165 5.68 -8.31 -6.34
C TYR A 165 4.36 -7.62 -6.70
N LEU A 166 3.32 -8.41 -7.01
CA LEU A 166 2.02 -7.87 -7.39
C LEU A 166 1.37 -7.09 -6.24
N ALA A 167 1.42 -7.62 -5.02
CA ALA A 167 0.86 -6.93 -3.86
C ALA A 167 1.61 -5.64 -3.54
N GLY A 168 2.94 -5.64 -3.66
CA GLY A 168 3.75 -4.45 -3.50
C GLY A 168 3.44 -3.37 -4.54
N PHE A 169 3.18 -3.77 -5.79
CA PHE A 169 2.67 -2.86 -6.83
C PHE A 169 1.32 -2.26 -6.45
N MET A 170 0.40 -3.08 -5.93
CA MET A 170 -0.92 -2.61 -5.47
C MET A 170 -0.81 -1.61 -4.30
N ILE A 171 0.07 -1.88 -3.34
CA ILE A 171 0.37 -0.96 -2.22
C ILE A 171 0.87 0.38 -2.75
N TRP A 172 1.83 0.36 -3.68
CA TRP A 172 2.35 1.57 -4.31
C TRP A 172 1.24 2.34 -5.04
N GLN A 173 0.35 1.64 -5.75
CA GLN A 173 -0.76 2.26 -6.47
C GLN A 173 -1.74 2.97 -5.52
N ILE A 174 -2.13 2.36 -4.40
CA ILE A 174 -3.03 3.01 -3.44
C ILE A 174 -2.35 4.24 -2.81
N LYS A 175 -1.08 4.13 -2.42
CA LYS A 175 -0.31 5.28 -1.91
C LYS A 175 -0.23 6.42 -2.91
N LYS A 176 0.00 6.11 -4.18
CA LYS A 176 -0.03 7.09 -5.26
C LYS A 176 -1.40 7.76 -5.38
N ASN A 177 -2.48 7.00 -5.28
CA ASN A 177 -3.84 7.55 -5.29
C ASN A 177 -4.09 8.47 -4.10
N ILE A 178 -3.69 8.07 -2.88
CA ILE A 178 -3.80 8.91 -1.67
C ILE A 178 -3.11 10.27 -1.88
N ASN A 179 -1.88 10.26 -2.41
CA ASN A 179 -1.13 11.49 -2.64
C ASN A 179 -1.72 12.41 -3.74
N ASN A 180 -2.62 11.90 -4.56
CA ASN A 180 -3.23 12.63 -5.68
C ASN A 180 -4.71 13.01 -5.43
N ILE A 181 -5.30 12.59 -4.31
CA ILE A 181 -6.68 12.93 -3.98
C ILE A 181 -6.75 14.40 -3.57
N ASN A 182 -7.75 15.10 -4.12
CA ASN A 182 -8.16 16.39 -3.61
C ASN A 182 -9.05 16.13 -2.38
N GLU A 183 -8.58 16.52 -1.20
CA GLU A 183 -9.33 16.37 0.05
C GLU A 183 -10.63 17.18 0.00
N LEU A 184 -11.74 16.57 0.44
CA LEU A 184 -13.01 17.27 0.61
C LEU A 184 -12.92 18.12 1.88
N SER A 185 -12.90 19.44 1.71
CA SER A 185 -12.78 20.37 2.84
C SER A 185 -14.10 20.63 3.57
N SER A 186 -15.24 20.44 2.89
CA SER A 186 -16.58 20.68 3.45
C SER A 186 -17.67 20.00 2.62
N CYS A 187 -18.86 19.88 3.21
CA CYS A 187 -20.06 19.44 2.50
C CYS A 187 -20.66 20.59 1.66
N LEU A 188 -21.55 20.24 0.71
CA LEU A 188 -22.30 21.24 -0.03
C LEU A 188 -23.28 21.94 0.92
N PRO A 189 -23.38 23.28 0.92
CA PRO A 189 -24.28 23.98 1.82
C PRO A 189 -25.73 23.86 1.36
N GLU A 190 -26.63 23.48 2.26
CA GLU A 190 -28.07 23.54 2.03
C GLU A 190 -28.62 24.94 2.36
N SER A 191 -29.37 25.53 1.43
CA SER A 191 -29.90 26.91 1.54
C SER A 191 -30.70 27.22 2.82
N LEU A 192 -31.23 26.20 3.50
CA LEU A 192 -32.02 26.34 4.73
C LEU A 192 -31.18 26.19 6.01
N TYR A 193 -29.96 25.66 5.90
CA TYR A 193 -29.10 25.33 7.02
C TYR A 193 -27.83 26.18 6.92
N ILE A 194 -27.97 27.46 7.24
CA ILE A 194 -26.83 28.39 7.33
C ILE A 194 -26.17 28.22 8.71
N GLY A 195 -25.16 27.35 8.77
CA GLY A 195 -24.09 27.33 9.77
C GLY A 195 -24.43 26.82 11.18
N GLU A 196 -23.59 25.93 11.68
CA GLU A 196 -22.97 26.09 13.00
C GLU A 196 -21.55 26.59 12.81
#